data_AF-A0A1V3XUX2-F1
#
_entry.id   AF-A0A1V3XUX2-F1
#
_cell.length_a   1.000
_cell.length_b   1.000
_cell.length_c   1.000
_cell.angle_alpha   90.00
_cell.angle_beta   90.00
_cell.angle_gamma   90.00
#
_symmetry.space_group_name_H-M   'P 1'
#
loop_
_entity.id
_entity.type
_entity.pdbx_description
1 polymer ?
#
loop_
_entity_poly.entity_id
_entity_poly.type
_entity_poly.pdbx_seq_one_letter_code
_entity_poly.pdbx_strand_id
1 'polypeptide(L)'
;MSSSADDPFTVPTTHWHRLDDGRLQCDVCPRACKLHEDQRGLCFVRGRRADQIVLTSYGRSSGFCVDPIEKKPLNHFLPGSAVLSFGTAGCNLACKFCQNWDISKSRETDTLASRAGPGDIARAADELGCRSVAFTYNDPTIFWEYAADVADACHRRASKRSQ
;
A
#
# COMPACT_ATOMS: atom_id res chain seq x y z
N MET A 1 -19.70 11.32 -20.18
CA MET A 1 -18.69 11.47 -19.11
C MET A 1 -18.93 10.34 -18.13
N SER A 2 -18.14 9.26 -18.25
CA SER A 2 -18.37 8.03 -17.49
C SER A 2 -17.99 8.24 -16.04
N SER A 3 -18.93 7.94 -15.15
CA SER A 3 -18.78 7.88 -13.70
C SER A 3 -17.49 7.14 -13.30
N SER A 4 -16.66 7.78 -12.48
CA SER A 4 -15.44 7.23 -11.88
C SER A 4 -15.72 6.28 -10.70
N ALA A 5 -16.91 5.67 -10.65
CA ALA A 5 -17.34 4.83 -9.53
C ALA A 5 -16.86 3.36 -9.62
N ASP A 6 -16.32 2.91 -10.77
CA ASP A 6 -15.98 1.50 -11.01
C ASP A 6 -14.47 1.26 -11.28
N ASP A 7 -13.57 2.05 -10.69
CA ASP A 7 -12.14 1.67 -10.69
C ASP A 7 -11.89 0.60 -9.62
N PRO A 8 -11.56 -0.66 -9.98
CA PRO A 8 -11.33 -1.74 -9.02
C PRO A 8 -10.11 -1.52 -8.11
N PHE A 9 -9.27 -0.52 -8.43
CA PHE A 9 -8.10 -0.14 -7.62
C PHE A 9 -8.38 1.05 -6.69
N THR A 10 -9.62 1.54 -6.67
CA THR A 10 -10.07 2.61 -5.80
C THR A 10 -10.96 2.06 -4.70
N VAL A 11 -10.56 2.22 -3.43
CA VAL A 11 -11.34 1.78 -2.26
C VAL A 11 -11.53 2.94 -1.28
N PRO A 12 -12.72 3.08 -0.66
CA PRO A 12 -12.96 4.13 0.34
C PRO A 12 -12.28 3.78 1.67
N THR A 13 -12.07 4.80 2.50
CA THR A 13 -11.62 4.64 3.88
C THR A 13 -12.59 5.30 4.86
N THR A 14 -12.54 4.86 6.11
CA THR A 14 -13.29 5.48 7.23
C THR A 14 -12.41 6.43 8.05
N HIS A 15 -11.12 6.49 7.77
CA HIS A 15 -10.13 7.30 8.51
C HIS A 15 -10.07 8.75 8.01
N TRP A 16 -11.15 9.50 8.21
CA TRP A 16 -11.24 10.92 7.88
C TRP A 16 -12.37 11.60 8.63
N HIS A 17 -12.34 12.94 8.67
CA HIS A 17 -13.45 13.75 9.16
C HIS A 17 -13.64 15.00 8.31
N ARG A 18 -14.85 15.56 8.37
CA ARG A 18 -15.21 16.81 7.71
C ARG A 18 -14.80 18.00 8.57
N LEU A 19 -14.27 19.03 7.94
CA LEU A 19 -13.95 20.32 8.56
C LEU A 19 -15.09 21.32 8.32
N ASP A 20 -15.16 22.35 9.17
CA ASP A 20 -16.21 23.38 9.11
C ASP A 20 -16.23 24.14 7.77
N ASP A 21 -15.08 24.21 7.08
CA ASP A 21 -14.95 24.85 5.76
C ASP A 21 -15.31 23.92 4.58
N GLY A 22 -15.85 22.74 4.86
CA GLY A 22 -16.29 21.77 3.85
C GLY A 22 -15.18 20.89 3.26
N ARG A 23 -13.91 21.06 3.68
CA ARG A 23 -12.82 20.13 3.33
C ARG A 23 -12.94 18.82 4.12
N LEU A 24 -12.32 17.77 3.59
CA LEU A 24 -12.13 16.52 4.33
C LEU A 24 -10.68 16.39 4.77
N GLN A 25 -10.44 16.13 6.05
CA GLN A 25 -9.12 15.80 6.55
C GLN A 25 -8.90 14.28 6.49
N CYS A 26 -7.84 13.85 5.82
CA CYS A 26 -7.41 12.45 5.80
C CYS A 26 -6.53 12.15 7.01
N ASP A 27 -6.94 11.18 7.83
CA ASP A 27 -6.27 10.81 9.10
C ASP A 27 -5.48 9.50 9.00
N VAL A 28 -5.36 8.93 7.81
CA VAL A 28 -4.64 7.67 7.55
C VAL A 28 -3.15 7.74 7.90
N CYS A 29 -2.54 8.91 7.75
CA CYS A 29 -1.11 9.09 8.04
C CYS A 29 -0.86 10.45 8.71
N PRO A 30 0.33 10.68 9.31
CA PRO A 30 0.63 11.88 10.09
C PRO A 30 0.59 13.21 9.31
N ARG A 31 0.34 13.19 8.00
CA ARG A 31 0.25 14.40 7.17
C ARG A 31 -1.06 15.17 7.34
N ALA A 32 -2.12 14.54 7.83
CA ALA A 32 -3.41 15.19 8.08
C ALA A 32 -3.87 16.09 6.90
N CYS A 33 -3.79 15.58 5.67
CA CYS A 33 -4.06 16.39 4.48
C CYS A 33 -5.52 16.84 4.45
N LYS A 34 -5.75 18.15 4.25
CA LYS A 34 -7.09 18.77 4.16
C LYS A 34 -7.43 18.97 2.70
N LEU A 35 -8.34 18.16 2.19
CA LEU A 35 -8.57 17.98 0.77
C LEU A 35 -9.88 18.63 0.31
N HIS A 36 -9.76 19.43 -0.75
CA HIS A 36 -10.88 19.81 -1.62
C HIS A 36 -11.35 18.61 -2.43
N GLU A 37 -12.57 18.69 -2.95
CA GLU A 37 -13.07 17.68 -3.89
C GLU A 37 -12.06 17.52 -5.04
N ASP A 38 -11.87 16.28 -5.46
CA ASP A 38 -10.93 15.87 -6.49
C ASP A 38 -9.43 16.07 -6.20
N GLN A 39 -9.07 16.56 -5.02
CA GLN A 39 -7.69 16.78 -4.62
C GLN A 39 -7.04 15.49 -4.11
N ARG A 40 -5.76 15.30 -4.45
CA ARG A 40 -4.89 14.26 -3.89
C ARG A 40 -4.08 14.79 -2.71
N GLY A 41 -3.84 13.92 -1.73
CA GLY A 41 -2.92 14.15 -0.63
C GLY A 41 -1.46 14.12 -1.10
N LEU A 42 -0.56 14.48 -0.17
CA LEU A 42 0.89 14.53 -0.44
C LEU A 42 1.46 13.18 -0.90
N CYS A 43 0.88 12.08 -0.45
CA CYS A 43 1.30 10.74 -0.85
C CYS A 43 0.86 10.33 -2.26
N PHE A 44 0.07 11.16 -2.96
CA PHE A 44 -0.47 10.94 -4.31
C PHE A 44 -1.45 9.76 -4.49
N VAL A 45 -1.52 8.82 -3.54
CA VAL A 45 -2.43 7.66 -3.59
C VAL A 45 -3.68 7.80 -2.74
N ARG A 46 -3.74 8.81 -1.87
CA ARG A 46 -4.96 9.21 -1.18
C ARG A 46 -5.56 10.43 -1.85
N GLY A 47 -6.87 10.45 -2.03
CA GLY A 47 -7.58 11.61 -2.56
C GLY A 47 -8.98 11.72 -2.03
N ARG A 48 -9.59 12.88 -2.22
CA ARG A 48 -11.02 13.07 -1.99
C ARG A 48 -11.78 12.83 -3.29
N ARG A 49 -12.80 11.99 -3.24
CA ARG A 49 -13.74 11.70 -4.34
C ARG A 49 -15.12 11.44 -3.77
N ALA A 50 -16.15 12.02 -4.38
CA ALA A 50 -17.55 11.85 -4.00
C ALA A 50 -17.78 12.01 -2.49
N ASP A 51 -17.24 13.10 -1.91
CA ASP A 51 -17.35 13.41 -0.47
C ASP A 51 -16.77 12.33 0.47
N GLN A 52 -15.81 11.54 0.00
CA GLN A 52 -15.08 10.55 0.79
C GLN A 52 -13.58 10.61 0.53
N ILE A 53 -12.78 10.09 1.47
CA ILE A 53 -11.36 9.81 1.22
C ILE A 53 -11.23 8.40 0.65
N VAL A 54 -10.47 8.28 -0.43
CA VAL A 54 -10.23 7.01 -1.14
C VAL A 54 -8.73 6.73 -1.28
N LEU A 55 -8.38 5.45 -1.30
CA LEU A 55 -7.09 4.92 -1.77
C LEU A 55 -7.21 4.59 -3.25
N THR A 56 -6.30 5.04 -4.10
CA THR A 56 -6.32 4.82 -5.57
C THR A 56 -5.24 3.84 -6.06
N SER A 57 -4.62 3.10 -5.14
CA SER A 57 -3.54 2.16 -5.46
C SER A 57 -3.79 0.77 -4.87
N TYR A 58 -5.04 0.45 -4.54
CA TYR A 58 -5.38 -0.87 -4.01
C TYR A 58 -5.03 -1.94 -5.05
N GLY A 59 -4.36 -3.03 -4.67
CA GLY A 59 -3.98 -4.10 -5.61
C GLY A 59 -2.97 -3.70 -6.70
N ARG A 60 -2.31 -2.53 -6.57
CA ARG A 60 -1.27 -2.03 -7.49
C ARG A 60 0.07 -1.99 -6.77
N SER A 61 0.94 -2.94 -7.13
CA SER A 61 2.22 -3.16 -6.45
C SER A 61 3.39 -2.94 -7.38
N SER A 62 4.48 -2.38 -6.84
CA SER A 62 5.71 -2.06 -7.56
C SER A 62 6.92 -2.59 -6.81
N GLY A 63 7.95 -2.96 -7.56
CA GLY A 63 9.19 -3.52 -7.04
C GLY A 63 8.93 -4.82 -6.30
N PHE A 64 8.88 -5.95 -6.99
CA PHE A 64 8.87 -7.24 -6.29
C PHE A 64 10.30 -7.73 -6.12
N CYS A 65 10.66 -8.14 -4.91
CA CYS A 65 11.97 -8.74 -4.64
C CYS A 65 11.85 -9.80 -3.55
N VAL A 66 12.49 -10.94 -3.76
CA VAL A 66 12.71 -11.95 -2.70
C VAL A 66 14.10 -11.71 -2.14
N ASP A 67 14.17 -11.37 -0.87
CA ASP A 67 15.40 -11.12 -0.14
C ASP A 67 15.49 -12.07 1.07
N PRO A 68 16.69 -12.32 1.62
CA PRO A 68 16.82 -12.91 2.95
C PRO A 68 16.26 -11.96 4.02
N ILE A 69 15.66 -12.52 5.08
CA ILE A 69 15.07 -11.73 6.18
C ILE A 69 16.09 -10.83 6.86
N GLU A 70 17.38 -11.18 6.83
CA GLU A 70 18.51 -10.45 7.39
C GLU A 70 18.72 -9.07 6.75
N LYS A 71 18.15 -8.82 5.55
CA LYS A 71 18.15 -7.49 4.94
C LYS A 71 17.15 -6.53 5.61
N LYS A 72 16.22 -7.06 6.41
CA LYS A 72 15.22 -6.27 7.14
C LYS A 72 15.78 -5.86 8.50
N PRO A 73 15.44 -4.66 9.02
CA PRO A 73 15.93 -4.18 10.30
C PRO A 73 15.22 -4.88 11.49
N LEU A 74 15.27 -6.21 11.52
CA LEU A 74 14.63 -7.08 12.52
C LEU A 74 15.69 -7.95 13.20
N ASN A 75 15.79 -7.89 14.52
CA ASN A 75 16.77 -8.68 15.26
C ASN A 75 16.25 -10.11 15.49
N HIS A 76 17.03 -11.12 15.06
CA HIS A 76 16.76 -12.55 15.29
C HIS A 76 15.32 -12.98 14.93
N PHE A 77 14.78 -12.43 13.84
CA PHE A 77 13.44 -12.73 13.35
C PHE A 77 13.50 -13.72 12.19
N LEU A 78 13.03 -14.96 12.42
CA LEU A 78 12.99 -16.04 11.43
C LEU A 78 14.30 -16.26 10.64
N PRO A 79 15.47 -16.45 11.29
CA PRO A 79 16.77 -16.53 10.61
C PRO A 79 16.80 -17.52 9.43
N GLY A 80 17.47 -17.14 8.34
CA GLY A 80 17.64 -17.93 7.12
C GLY A 80 16.38 -18.05 6.26
N SER A 81 15.27 -17.39 6.62
CA SER A 81 14.05 -17.40 5.82
C SER A 81 14.05 -16.34 4.72
N ALA A 82 13.32 -16.63 3.64
CA ALA A 82 13.07 -15.67 2.56
C ALA A 82 11.85 -14.78 2.86
N VAL A 83 11.91 -13.53 2.41
CA VAL A 83 10.83 -12.54 2.52
C VAL A 83 10.50 -11.93 1.16
N LEU A 84 9.22 -11.99 0.77
CA LEU A 84 8.72 -11.29 -0.41
C LEU A 84 8.50 -9.82 -0.07
N SER A 85 9.19 -8.93 -0.76
CA SER A 85 9.18 -7.49 -0.53
C SER A 85 8.48 -6.75 -1.67
N PHE A 86 7.64 -5.77 -1.32
CA PHE A 86 7.08 -4.83 -2.30
C PHE A 86 6.66 -3.49 -1.68
N GLY A 87 6.18 -2.57 -2.52
CA GLY A 87 5.46 -1.37 -2.10
C GLY A 87 4.47 -0.92 -3.18
N THR A 88 3.93 0.29 -3.02
CA THR A 88 3.06 0.93 -4.02
C THR A 88 3.72 2.17 -4.62
N ALA A 89 3.03 2.85 -5.55
CA ALA A 89 3.40 4.21 -5.91
C ALA A 89 3.16 5.18 -4.73
N GLY A 90 3.91 6.28 -4.70
CA GLY A 90 3.72 7.37 -3.75
C GLY A 90 4.26 7.10 -2.33
N CYS A 91 4.37 8.15 -1.52
CA CYS A 91 4.85 8.08 -0.14
C CYS A 91 4.44 9.34 0.65
N ASN A 92 4.06 9.20 1.92
CA ASN A 92 3.85 10.31 2.84
C ASN A 92 5.17 10.98 3.29
N LEU A 93 6.31 10.34 3.08
CA LEU A 93 7.63 10.86 3.45
C LEU A 93 8.27 11.67 2.30
N ALA A 94 9.07 12.65 2.70
CA ALA A 94 9.85 13.49 1.79
C ALA A 94 11.36 13.29 1.98
N CYS A 95 11.79 12.02 2.03
CA CYS A 95 13.17 11.64 2.23
C CYS A 95 14.07 12.21 1.13
N LYS A 96 15.13 12.93 1.52
CA LYS A 96 16.12 13.51 0.59
C LYS A 96 16.96 12.44 -0.12
N PHE A 97 17.15 11.29 0.52
CA PHE A 97 18.03 10.20 0.05
C PHE A 97 17.27 8.88 -0.09
N CYS A 98 16.04 8.93 -0.61
CA CYS A 98 15.25 7.72 -0.81
C CYS A 98 15.90 6.81 -1.85
N GLN A 99 16.23 5.58 -1.46
CA GLN A 99 16.75 4.57 -2.40
C GLN A 99 15.67 4.11 -3.39
N ASN A 100 14.39 4.20 -2.98
CA ASN A 100 13.22 3.81 -3.76
C ASN A 100 12.53 5.04 -4.34
N TRP A 101 13.26 6.10 -4.67
CA TRP A 101 12.68 7.39 -5.08
C TRP A 101 11.80 7.26 -6.33
N ASP A 102 12.21 6.42 -7.29
CA ASP A 102 11.51 6.18 -8.55
C ASP A 102 10.04 5.75 -8.34
N ILE A 103 9.78 4.94 -7.32
CA ILE A 103 8.43 4.46 -6.97
C ILE A 103 7.75 5.33 -5.92
N SER A 104 8.48 5.76 -4.88
CA SER A 104 7.93 6.52 -3.75
C SER A 104 7.59 7.98 -4.10
N LYS A 105 8.19 8.53 -5.16
CA LYS A 105 7.88 9.86 -5.71
C LYS A 105 7.08 9.80 -7.00
N SER A 106 6.74 8.60 -7.48
CA SER A 106 5.90 8.47 -8.67
C SER A 106 4.51 9.06 -8.41
N ARG A 107 4.09 9.90 -9.35
CA ARG A 107 2.70 10.38 -9.49
C ARG A 107 1.89 9.46 -10.42
N GLU A 108 2.59 8.58 -11.14
CA GLU A 108 2.01 7.66 -12.09
C GLU A 108 1.81 6.30 -11.41
N THR A 109 0.58 6.06 -10.97
CA THR A 109 0.12 4.80 -10.38
C THR A 109 -0.01 3.67 -11.39
N ASP A 110 0.00 3.98 -12.70
CA ASP A 110 -0.41 3.07 -13.78
C ASP A 110 0.77 2.46 -14.54
N THR A 111 1.88 3.18 -14.70
CA THR A 111 3.01 2.80 -15.57
C THR A 111 4.05 1.93 -14.85
N LEU A 112 4.07 1.94 -13.52
CA LEU A 112 5.08 1.26 -12.69
C LEU A 112 4.52 0.12 -11.82
N ALA A 113 3.22 -0.15 -11.88
CA ALA A 113 2.57 -1.10 -10.99
C ALA A 113 2.07 -2.35 -11.72
N SER A 114 2.46 -3.52 -11.21
CA SER A 114 1.81 -4.78 -11.56
C SER A 114 0.51 -4.90 -10.78
N ARG A 115 -0.53 -5.41 -11.45
CA ARG A 115 -1.77 -5.82 -10.78
C ARG A 115 -1.45 -7.04 -9.91
N ALA A 116 -1.56 -6.89 -8.61
CA ALA A 116 -1.34 -7.95 -7.65
C ALA A 116 -2.33 -7.74 -6.52
N GLY A 117 -3.41 -8.52 -6.50
CA GLY A 117 -4.35 -8.47 -5.38
C GLY A 117 -3.77 -9.15 -4.14
N PRO A 118 -4.41 -8.99 -2.96
CA PRO A 118 -4.01 -9.69 -1.74
C PRO A 118 -3.84 -11.20 -1.91
N GLY A 119 -4.76 -11.80 -2.66
CA GLY A 119 -4.74 -13.21 -3.00
C GLY A 119 -3.54 -13.62 -3.84
N ASP A 120 -3.08 -12.76 -4.75
CA ASP A 120 -1.94 -13.01 -5.64
C ASP A 120 -0.62 -12.89 -4.88
N ILE A 121 -0.48 -11.87 -4.04
CA ILE A 121 0.70 -11.68 -3.20
C ILE A 121 0.93 -12.90 -2.30
N ALA A 122 -0.11 -13.33 -1.60
CA ALA A 122 -0.02 -14.44 -0.68
C ALA A 122 0.19 -15.80 -1.40
N ARG A 123 -0.26 -15.93 -2.67
CA ARG A 123 0.05 -17.09 -3.50
C ARG A 123 1.52 -17.07 -3.94
N ALA A 124 1.98 -15.95 -4.48
CA ALA A 124 3.36 -15.79 -4.92
C ALA A 124 4.36 -16.00 -3.78
N ALA A 125 4.07 -15.48 -2.58
CA ALA A 125 4.92 -15.71 -1.41
C ALA A 125 5.05 -17.22 -1.08
N ASP A 126 3.96 -17.97 -1.17
CA ASP A 126 3.96 -19.41 -0.90
C ASP A 126 4.70 -20.19 -2.01
N GLU A 127 4.42 -19.90 -3.28
CA GLU A 127 5.09 -20.50 -4.45
C GLU A 127 6.61 -20.25 -4.44
N LEU A 128 7.03 -19.08 -3.95
CA LEU A 128 8.44 -18.68 -3.83
C LEU A 128 9.09 -19.15 -2.51
N GLY A 129 8.38 -19.89 -1.67
CA GLY A 129 8.90 -20.40 -0.39
C GLY A 129 9.21 -19.30 0.64
N CYS A 130 8.62 -18.12 0.49
CA CYS A 130 8.80 -17.01 1.42
C CYS A 130 8.00 -17.25 2.71
N ARG A 131 8.66 -17.13 3.86
CA ARG A 131 8.01 -17.30 5.17
C ARG A 131 7.33 -16.00 5.64
N SER A 132 7.66 -14.88 5.02
CA SER A 132 7.15 -13.55 5.36
C SER A 132 6.90 -12.71 4.11
N VAL A 133 6.05 -11.69 4.26
CA VAL A 133 5.84 -10.62 3.29
C VAL A 133 6.16 -9.28 3.95
N ALA A 134 6.87 -8.40 3.25
CA ALA A 134 7.31 -7.10 3.75
C ALA A 134 6.88 -5.95 2.84
N PHE A 135 6.15 -4.99 3.41
CA PHE A 135 5.84 -3.71 2.77
C PHE A 135 6.97 -2.72 3.09
N THR A 136 7.92 -2.55 2.17
CA THR A 136 9.24 -1.96 2.53
C THR A 136 9.73 -0.87 1.59
N TYR A 137 9.05 -0.62 0.48
CA TYR A 137 9.53 0.32 -0.53
C TYR A 137 8.97 1.73 -0.41
N ASN A 138 7.84 1.86 0.27
CA ASN A 138 7.24 3.10 0.73
C ASN A 138 6.55 2.83 2.08
N ASP A 139 6.02 3.88 2.71
CA ASP A 139 5.33 3.76 4.01
C ASP A 139 3.97 3.04 3.84
N PRO A 140 3.74 1.89 4.48
CA PRO A 140 2.52 1.11 4.31
C PRO A 140 1.25 1.76 4.87
N THR A 141 1.37 2.77 5.73
CA THR A 141 0.19 3.48 6.26
C THR A 141 -0.64 4.09 5.14
N ILE A 142 0.01 4.60 4.07
CA ILE A 142 -0.70 5.28 2.99
C ILE A 142 -1.58 4.35 2.16
N PHE A 143 -1.37 3.02 2.22
CA PHE A 143 -2.18 1.99 1.54
C PHE A 143 -2.67 0.93 2.53
N TRP A 144 -2.94 1.33 3.77
CA TRP A 144 -3.30 0.43 4.88
C TRP A 144 -4.33 -0.65 4.54
N GLU A 145 -5.42 -0.33 3.85
CA GLU A 145 -6.47 -1.31 3.49
C GLU A 145 -5.87 -2.45 2.68
N TYR A 146 -5.03 -2.11 1.68
CA TYR A 146 -4.35 -3.12 0.87
C TYR A 146 -3.31 -3.91 1.68
N ALA A 147 -2.55 -3.26 2.56
CA ALA A 147 -1.58 -3.94 3.42
C ALA A 147 -2.25 -4.92 4.39
N ALA A 148 -3.36 -4.52 5.01
CA ALA A 148 -4.15 -5.35 5.91
C ALA A 148 -4.73 -6.57 5.19
N ASP A 149 -5.35 -6.37 4.02
CA ASP A 149 -5.93 -7.46 3.25
C ASP A 149 -4.87 -8.47 2.77
N VAL A 150 -3.67 -7.99 2.41
CA VAL A 150 -2.52 -8.85 2.08
C VAL A 150 -2.08 -9.67 3.30
N ALA A 151 -1.99 -9.06 4.48
CA ALA A 151 -1.64 -9.75 5.71
C ALA A 151 -2.67 -10.85 6.05
N ASP A 152 -3.96 -10.55 5.94
CA ASP A 152 -5.05 -11.50 6.14
C ASP A 152 -5.02 -12.63 5.10
N ALA A 153 -4.73 -12.33 3.84
CA ALA A 153 -4.56 -13.33 2.80
C ALA A 153 -3.37 -14.27 3.08
N CYS A 154 -2.26 -13.74 3.58
CA CYS A 154 -1.10 -14.54 3.99
C CYS A 154 -1.44 -15.44 5.18
N HIS A 155 -2.10 -14.90 6.21
CA HIS A 155 -2.48 -15.64 7.41
C HIS A 155 -3.46 -16.79 7.09
N ARG A 156 -4.47 -16.54 6.25
CA ARG A 156 -5.43 -17.57 5.80
C ARG A 156 -4.77 -18.69 4.99
N ARG A 157 -3.66 -18.42 4.30
CA ARG A 157 -2.91 -19.45 3.59
C ARG A 157 -1.99 -20.23 4.51
N ALA A 158 -1.28 -19.55 5.41
CA ALA A 158 -0.42 -20.20 6.38
C ALA A 158 -1.21 -21.16 7.31
N SER A 159 -2.41 -20.77 7.73
CA SER A 159 -3.30 -21.62 8.53
C SER A 159 -3.76 -22.88 7.81
N LYS A 160 -3.95 -22.85 6.48
CA LYS A 160 -4.25 -24.04 5.67
C LYS A 160 -3.08 -25.03 5.55
N ARG A 161 -1.84 -24.60 5.81
CA ARG A 161 -0.65 -25.46 5.78
C ARG A 161 -0.36 -26.15 7.12
N SER A 162 -1.01 -25.70 8.20
CA SER A 162 -0.79 -26.23 9.56
C SER A 162 -1.79 -27.33 9.94
N GLN A 163 -2.73 -27.65 9.05
CA GLN A 163 -3.59 -28.84 9.10
C GLN A 163 -3.06 -29.86 8.09
#